data_AF-A0A9W9CGG0-F1
#
_entry.id   AF-A0A9W9CGG0-F1
#
_cell.length_a   1.000
_cell.length_b   1.000
_cell.length_c   1.000
_cell.angle_alpha   90.00
_cell.angle_beta   90.00
_cell.angle_gamma   90.00
#
_symmetry.space_group_name_H-M   'P 1'
#
loop_
_entity.id
_entity.type
_entity.pdbx_description
1 polymer ?
#
loop_
_entity_poly.entity_id
_entity_poly.type
_entity_poly.pdbx_seq_one_letter_code
_entity_poly.pdbx_strand_id
1 'polypeptide(L)'
;MGPKKGGGEGSKKAQGQARKAEAAAGKQAQKEQETQVAEAKKWDQGSKSNSKADAAAAKKEEAARKKAEKDALLKEEEASQPSKPKGAGAKKAEKKTRGIDSALGSLSATGIDNALDALSLTAKDADKIDRHPERRYKAAYAAYEERRLEEMKDEKGLRRNQKVEQIRKEFDKHPDNPKNQAAIAYNATRDEVADFKEAERVKKEERLGGAS
;
A
#
# COMPACT_ATOMS: atom_id res chain seq x y z
N MET A 1 -51.73 59.96 -28.64
CA MET A 1 -50.33 59.65 -28.27
C MET A 1 -50.33 58.78 -27.02
N GLY A 2 -49.63 57.65 -27.07
CA GLY A 2 -49.44 56.73 -25.94
C GLY A 2 -48.52 55.60 -26.40
N PRO A 3 -47.24 55.58 -26.02
CA PRO A 3 -46.21 54.76 -26.66
C PRO A 3 -46.29 53.31 -26.19
N LYS A 4 -46.47 52.36 -27.12
CA LYS A 4 -46.38 50.93 -26.82
C LYS A 4 -44.92 50.49 -26.88
N LYS A 5 -44.33 50.42 -25.70
CA LYS A 5 -43.01 49.91 -25.28
C LYS A 5 -42.43 48.80 -26.20
N GLY A 6 -41.55 49.18 -27.12
CA GLY A 6 -40.84 48.30 -28.06
C GLY A 6 -39.61 47.61 -27.46
N GLY A 7 -39.78 46.81 -26.39
CA GLY A 7 -38.64 46.31 -25.61
C GLY A 7 -38.45 44.79 -25.50
N GLY A 8 -39.30 43.95 -26.12
CA GLY A 8 -39.33 42.51 -25.80
C GLY A 8 -39.18 41.52 -26.96
N GLU A 9 -39.64 41.87 -28.16
CA GLU A 9 -39.80 40.88 -29.24
C GLU A 9 -38.52 40.68 -30.07
N GLY A 10 -37.74 41.74 -30.29
CA GLY A 10 -36.43 41.65 -30.94
C GLY A 10 -35.39 40.87 -30.11
N SER A 11 -35.45 40.99 -28.78
CA SER A 11 -34.51 40.35 -27.85
C SER A 11 -34.70 38.83 -27.78
N LYS A 12 -35.95 38.34 -27.72
CA LYS A 12 -36.24 36.89 -27.73
C LYS A 12 -35.89 36.23 -29.07
N LYS A 13 -36.12 36.91 -30.19
CA LYS A 13 -35.73 36.42 -31.52
C LYS A 13 -34.21 36.39 -31.71
N ALA A 14 -33.50 37.42 -31.23
CA ALA A 14 -32.04 37.46 -31.21
C ALA A 14 -31.44 36.35 -30.33
N GLN A 15 -32.00 36.12 -29.13
CA GLN A 15 -31.58 35.01 -28.26
C GLN A 15 -31.83 33.63 -28.89
N GLY A 16 -32.95 33.44 -29.60
CA GLY A 16 -33.23 32.19 -30.31
C GLY A 16 -32.26 31.91 -31.45
N GLN A 17 -31.88 32.94 -32.21
CA GLN A 17 -30.87 32.81 -33.28
C GLN A 17 -29.47 32.60 -32.70
N ALA A 18 -29.13 33.26 -31.59
CA ALA A 18 -27.87 33.04 -30.88
C ALA A 18 -27.73 31.59 -30.39
N ARG A 19 -28.78 31.02 -29.78
CA ARG A 19 -28.78 29.61 -29.34
C ARG A 19 -28.65 28.63 -30.52
N LYS A 20 -29.24 28.94 -31.68
CA LYS A 20 -29.06 28.14 -32.90
C LYS A 20 -27.64 28.24 -33.46
N ALA A 21 -27.04 29.43 -33.42
CA ALA A 21 -25.65 29.64 -33.82
C ALA A 21 -24.67 28.93 -32.87
N GLU A 22 -24.89 28.99 -31.56
CA GLU A 22 -24.08 28.26 -30.56
C GLU A 22 -24.22 26.74 -30.70
N ALA A 23 -25.42 26.23 -30.97
CA ALA A 23 -25.62 24.80 -31.24
C ALA A 23 -24.96 24.34 -32.55
N ALA A 24 -24.95 25.19 -33.58
CA ALA A 24 -24.24 24.92 -34.83
C ALA A 24 -22.71 24.97 -34.64
N ALA A 25 -22.21 25.98 -33.93
CA ALA A 25 -20.79 26.12 -33.59
C ALA A 25 -20.32 24.97 -32.70
N GLY A 26 -21.13 24.52 -31.73
CA GLY A 26 -20.82 23.36 -30.90
C GLY A 26 -20.71 22.06 -31.70
N LYS A 27 -21.60 21.86 -32.69
CA LYS A 27 -21.53 20.70 -33.60
C LYS A 27 -20.31 20.78 -34.54
N GLN A 28 -19.94 21.98 -34.99
CA GLN A 28 -18.73 22.17 -35.79
C GLN A 28 -17.49 21.92 -34.96
N ALA A 29 -17.41 22.44 -33.74
CA ALA A 29 -16.31 22.20 -32.80
C ALA A 29 -16.15 20.71 -32.46
N GLN A 30 -17.25 19.97 -32.27
CA GLN A 30 -17.19 18.51 -32.06
C GLN A 30 -16.63 17.78 -33.27
N LYS A 31 -17.11 18.10 -34.48
CA LYS A 31 -16.55 17.51 -35.71
C LYS A 31 -15.08 17.84 -35.88
N GLU A 32 -14.67 19.06 -35.57
CA GLU A 32 -13.29 19.51 -35.68
C GLU A 32 -12.39 18.84 -34.63
N GLN A 33 -12.90 18.58 -33.44
CA GLN A 33 -12.23 17.76 -32.42
C GLN A 33 -12.10 16.30 -32.89
N GLU A 34 -13.16 15.71 -33.45
CA GLU A 34 -13.12 14.35 -33.98
C GLU A 34 -12.12 14.22 -35.14
N THR A 35 -12.05 15.19 -36.05
CA THR A 35 -11.05 15.21 -37.12
C THR A 35 -9.64 15.40 -36.60
N GLN A 36 -9.44 16.28 -35.62
CA GLN A 36 -8.12 16.48 -35.00
C GLN A 36 -7.66 15.24 -34.24
N VAL A 37 -8.55 14.53 -33.53
CA VAL A 37 -8.23 13.27 -32.87
C VAL A 37 -7.92 12.17 -33.88
N ALA A 38 -8.67 12.10 -34.99
CA ALA A 38 -8.42 11.12 -36.05
C ALA A 38 -7.09 11.40 -36.77
N GLU A 39 -6.77 12.67 -37.01
CA GLU A 39 -5.51 13.10 -37.61
C GLU A 39 -4.32 12.86 -36.65
N ALA A 40 -4.46 13.19 -35.37
CA ALA A 40 -3.45 12.90 -34.35
C ALA A 40 -3.16 11.39 -34.26
N LYS A 41 -4.20 10.54 -34.28
CA LYS A 41 -4.03 9.08 -34.32
C LYS A 41 -3.31 8.59 -35.58
N LYS A 42 -3.58 9.21 -36.74
CA LYS A 42 -2.88 8.88 -37.99
C LYS A 42 -1.41 9.30 -37.95
N TRP A 43 -1.11 10.47 -37.38
CA TRP A 43 0.26 10.94 -37.19
C TRP A 43 1.03 10.10 -36.15
N ASP A 44 0.35 9.61 -35.12
CA ASP A 44 0.94 8.76 -34.07
C ASP A 44 1.36 7.37 -34.60
N GLN A 45 0.62 6.81 -35.56
CA GLN A 45 0.92 5.51 -36.20
C GLN A 45 2.25 5.48 -36.96
N GLY A 46 2.76 6.63 -37.40
CA GLY A 46 4.06 6.74 -38.08
C GLY A 46 5.23 7.06 -37.14
N SER A 47 4.94 7.39 -35.88
CA SER A 47 5.98 7.76 -34.91
C SER A 47 6.64 6.48 -34.35
N LYS A 48 7.97 6.47 -34.35
CA LYS A 48 8.74 5.35 -33.78
C LYS A 48 8.50 5.33 -32.28
N SER A 49 8.11 4.18 -31.75
CA SER A 49 7.68 4.02 -30.35
C SER A 49 8.73 4.52 -29.36
N ASN A 50 8.49 5.71 -28.79
CA ASN A 50 9.28 6.27 -27.69
C ASN A 50 8.72 5.86 -26.31
N SER A 51 7.75 4.93 -26.29
CA SER A 51 7.02 4.46 -25.11
C SER A 51 7.91 4.02 -23.95
N LYS A 52 9.11 3.52 -24.24
CA LYS A 52 10.09 3.15 -23.21
C LYS A 52 10.81 4.37 -22.61
N ALA A 53 11.03 5.42 -23.38
CA ALA A 53 11.59 6.69 -22.91
C ALA A 53 10.53 7.49 -22.12
N ASP A 54 9.29 7.54 -22.60
CA ASP A 54 8.19 8.23 -21.91
C ASP A 54 7.80 7.55 -20.59
N ALA A 55 7.78 6.21 -20.56
CA ALA A 55 7.56 5.46 -19.32
C ALA A 55 8.71 5.63 -18.31
N ALA A 56 9.95 5.85 -18.78
CA ALA A 56 11.09 6.12 -17.93
C ALA A 56 11.09 7.56 -17.41
N ALA A 57 10.66 8.53 -18.21
CA ALA A 57 10.49 9.93 -17.81
C ALA A 57 9.37 10.07 -16.77
N ALA A 58 8.19 9.47 -17.01
CA ALA A 58 7.07 9.50 -16.07
C ALA A 58 7.41 8.88 -14.70
N LYS A 59 8.15 7.75 -14.68
CA LYS A 59 8.62 7.14 -13.42
C LYS A 59 9.63 8.00 -12.67
N LYS A 60 10.51 8.71 -13.38
CA LYS A 60 11.48 9.64 -12.76
C LYS A 60 10.79 10.86 -12.18
N GLU A 61 9.79 11.41 -12.88
CA GLU A 61 9.02 12.55 -12.40
C GLU A 61 8.14 12.21 -11.20
N GLU A 62 7.49 11.04 -11.20
CA GLU A 62 6.71 10.57 -10.05
C GLU A 62 7.61 10.28 -8.84
N ALA A 63 8.79 9.69 -9.04
CA ALA A 63 9.77 9.48 -7.98
C ALA A 63 10.32 10.80 -7.42
N ALA A 64 10.55 11.80 -8.28
CA ALA A 64 10.97 13.13 -7.86
C ALA A 64 9.89 13.85 -7.05
N ARG A 65 8.61 13.74 -7.44
CA ARG A 65 7.48 14.28 -6.67
C ARG A 65 7.33 13.60 -5.31
N LYS A 66 7.35 12.27 -5.27
CA LYS A 66 7.28 11.52 -3.99
C LYS A 66 8.47 11.82 -3.07
N LYS A 67 9.66 12.04 -3.64
CA LYS A 67 10.84 12.45 -2.85
C LYS A 67 10.71 13.86 -2.30
N ALA A 68 10.21 14.81 -3.10
CA ALA A 68 9.98 16.18 -2.66
C ALA A 68 8.88 16.27 -1.58
N GLU A 69 7.81 15.49 -1.71
CA GLU A 69 6.75 15.42 -0.69
C GLU A 69 7.26 14.80 0.62
N LYS A 70 8.03 13.70 0.54
CA LYS A 70 8.64 13.08 1.73
C LYS A 70 9.62 14.03 2.44
N ASP A 71 10.42 14.78 1.67
CA ASP A 71 11.41 15.71 2.22
C ASP A 71 10.74 16.94 2.86
N ALA A 72 9.67 17.45 2.25
CA ALA A 72 8.85 18.51 2.85
C ALA A 72 8.21 18.05 4.17
N LEU A 73 7.67 16.84 4.21
CA LEU A 73 7.05 16.28 5.40
C LEU A 73 8.08 16.00 6.51
N LEU A 74 9.28 15.53 6.15
CA LEU A 74 10.38 15.33 7.10
C LEU A 74 10.87 16.67 7.66
N LYS A 75 10.93 17.73 6.85
CA LYS A 75 11.31 19.07 7.29
C LYS A 75 10.26 19.71 8.22
N GLU A 76 8.98 19.46 7.98
CA GLU A 76 7.88 19.91 8.85
C GLU A 76 7.86 19.12 10.18
N GLU A 77 8.13 17.81 10.13
CA GLU A 77 8.34 16.98 11.32
C GLU A 77 9.58 17.45 12.11
N GLU A 78 10.71 17.73 11.45
CA GLU A 78 11.93 18.22 12.14
C GLU A 78 11.75 19.62 12.74
N ALA A 79 10.94 20.49 12.12
CA ALA A 79 10.61 21.80 12.64
C ALA A 79 9.62 21.76 13.82
N SER A 80 8.75 20.75 13.89
CA SER A 80 7.80 20.56 14.99
C SER A 80 8.41 19.82 16.19
N GLN A 81 9.57 19.17 16.01
CA GLN A 81 10.33 18.66 17.14
C GLN A 81 10.98 19.82 17.92
N PRO A 82 10.81 19.90 19.24
CA PRO A 82 11.40 20.95 20.05
C PRO A 82 12.94 20.85 19.98
N SER A 83 13.54 21.78 19.24
CA SER A 83 14.99 22.00 19.18
C SER A 83 15.48 22.56 20.52
N LYS A 84 15.64 21.69 21.52
CA LYS A 84 16.35 22.04 22.74
C LYS A 84 17.84 22.21 22.38
N PRO A 85 18.45 23.38 22.62
CA PRO A 85 19.86 23.59 22.32
C PRO A 85 20.73 22.57 23.06
N LYS A 86 21.70 22.03 22.33
CA LYS A 86 22.75 21.15 22.83
C LYS A 86 23.50 21.91 23.95
N GLY A 87 23.28 21.51 25.21
CA GLY A 87 24.05 21.98 26.36
C GLY A 87 23.35 22.99 27.26
N ALA A 88 22.46 22.52 28.13
CA ALA A 88 22.23 23.10 29.45
C ALA A 88 21.42 22.12 30.32
N GLY A 89 22.01 21.67 31.42
CA GLY A 89 21.29 20.98 32.49
C GLY A 89 21.53 19.48 32.57
N ALA A 90 22.72 19.10 33.04
CA ALA A 90 22.94 17.79 33.66
C ALA A 90 22.09 17.68 34.94
N LYS A 91 20.85 17.22 34.79
CA LYS A 91 20.08 16.58 35.87
C LYS A 91 19.93 15.14 35.42
N LYS A 92 20.54 14.21 36.16
CA LYS A 92 20.34 12.77 35.97
C LYS A 92 18.83 12.49 35.98
N ALA A 93 18.24 12.38 34.80
CA ALA A 93 17.02 11.62 34.65
C ALA A 93 17.45 10.19 34.97
N GLU A 94 17.05 9.69 36.14
CA GLU A 94 16.91 8.26 36.34
C GLU A 94 16.14 7.77 35.12
N LYS A 95 16.87 7.09 34.23
CA LYS A 95 16.24 6.19 33.28
C LYS A 95 15.51 5.20 34.17
N LYS A 96 14.22 5.45 34.46
CA LYS A 96 13.29 4.35 34.60
C LYS A 96 13.41 3.62 33.29
N THR A 97 14.27 2.61 33.30
CA THR A 97 14.11 1.44 32.48
C THR A 97 12.71 0.91 32.79
N ARG A 98 11.69 1.51 32.14
CA ARG A 98 10.72 0.67 31.42
C ARG A 98 11.49 0.03 30.26
N GLY A 99 12.55 -0.69 30.64
CA GLY A 99 13.27 -1.59 29.81
C GLY A 99 12.35 -2.77 29.65
N ILE A 100 12.48 -3.37 28.48
CA ILE A 100 11.89 -4.63 28.09
C ILE A 100 11.92 -5.65 29.24
N ASP A 101 12.90 -5.60 30.15
CA ASP A 101 12.99 -6.38 31.40
C ASP A 101 11.73 -6.40 32.29
N SER A 102 10.97 -5.31 32.42
CA SER A 102 9.73 -5.35 33.24
C SER A 102 8.57 -6.05 32.52
N ALA A 103 8.60 -6.09 31.19
CA ALA A 103 7.65 -6.84 30.37
C ALA A 103 8.11 -8.30 30.11
N LEU A 104 9.42 -8.55 30.23
CA LEU A 104 10.05 -9.87 30.15
C LEU A 104 10.23 -10.54 31.52
N GLY A 105 9.88 -9.86 32.62
CA GLY A 105 10.30 -10.19 34.00
C GLY A 105 9.84 -11.54 34.56
N SER A 106 9.16 -12.37 33.77
CA SER A 106 8.84 -13.75 34.11
C SER A 106 8.96 -14.74 32.93
N LEU A 107 9.39 -14.30 31.74
CA LEU A 107 9.52 -15.18 30.57
C LEU A 107 11.01 -15.36 30.24
N SER A 108 11.54 -16.54 30.57
CA SER A 108 12.91 -16.96 30.24
C SER A 108 13.00 -17.31 28.76
N ALA A 109 13.18 -16.30 27.91
CA ALA A 109 13.37 -16.49 26.48
C ALA A 109 14.84 -16.83 26.17
N THR A 110 15.26 -18.07 26.42
CA THR A 110 16.57 -18.56 25.96
C THR A 110 16.48 -18.93 24.48
N GLY A 111 17.04 -18.08 23.60
CA GLY A 111 17.08 -18.28 22.15
C GLY A 111 16.31 -17.23 21.33
N ILE A 112 16.69 -17.06 20.06
CA ILE A 112 16.13 -16.02 19.17
C ILE A 112 14.63 -16.25 18.95
N ASP A 113 14.21 -17.48 18.68
CA ASP A 113 12.80 -17.80 18.45
C ASP A 113 11.95 -17.52 19.69
N ASN A 114 12.42 -17.93 20.87
CA ASN A 114 11.75 -17.67 22.14
C ASN A 114 11.67 -16.17 22.48
N ALA A 115 12.69 -15.38 22.10
CA ALA A 115 12.66 -13.92 22.28
C ALA A 115 11.67 -13.24 21.32
N LEU A 116 11.55 -13.74 20.08
CA LEU A 116 10.55 -13.26 19.13
C LEU A 116 9.12 -13.60 19.58
N ASP A 117 8.93 -14.77 20.18
CA ASP A 117 7.64 -15.17 20.75
C ASP A 117 7.26 -14.32 21.98
N ALA A 118 8.21 -14.06 22.87
CA ALA A 118 8.00 -13.15 24.01
C ALA A 118 7.66 -11.73 23.53
N LEU A 119 8.31 -11.25 22.47
CA LEU A 119 7.98 -9.96 21.85
C LEU A 119 6.58 -9.99 21.20
N SER A 120 6.23 -11.09 20.52
CA SER A 120 4.90 -11.25 19.92
C SER A 120 3.77 -11.25 20.96
N LEU A 121 4.02 -11.71 22.20
CA LEU A 121 3.06 -11.63 23.30
C LEU A 121 2.84 -10.20 23.81
N THR A 122 3.84 -9.32 23.66
CA THR A 122 3.79 -7.91 24.11
C THR A 122 3.37 -6.94 22.99
N ALA A 123 3.47 -7.35 21.73
CA ALA A 123 3.11 -6.53 20.57
C ALA A 123 1.58 -6.47 20.36
N LYS A 124 1.03 -5.25 20.31
CA LYS A 124 -0.40 -4.98 20.06
C LYS A 124 -0.95 -5.48 18.72
N ASP A 125 -0.09 -5.81 17.76
CA ASP A 125 -0.50 -6.25 16.41
C ASP A 125 -0.76 -7.77 16.30
N ALA A 126 -0.46 -8.55 17.35
CA ALA A 126 -0.75 -9.99 17.40
C ALA A 126 -2.27 -10.31 17.39
N ASP A 127 -3.11 -9.28 17.49
CA ASP A 127 -4.56 -9.38 17.58
C ASP A 127 -5.28 -9.70 16.26
N LYS A 128 -4.60 -9.64 15.11
CA LYS A 128 -5.23 -9.88 13.81
C LYS A 128 -5.08 -11.36 13.42
N ILE A 129 -5.80 -12.24 14.11
CA ILE A 129 -5.91 -13.64 13.65
C ILE A 129 -6.69 -13.67 12.34
N ASP A 130 -6.09 -14.29 11.34
CA ASP A 130 -6.64 -14.41 10.01
C ASP A 130 -7.68 -15.53 9.92
N ARG A 131 -8.84 -15.21 9.37
CA ARG A 131 -9.96 -16.14 9.15
C ARG A 131 -9.96 -16.73 7.74
N HIS A 132 -9.10 -16.22 6.85
CA HIS A 132 -9.05 -16.59 5.43
C HIS A 132 -7.61 -16.81 4.94
N PRO A 133 -6.91 -17.83 5.46
CA PRO A 133 -5.56 -18.17 4.99
C PRO A 133 -5.52 -18.46 3.48
N GLU A 134 -6.58 -19.06 2.92
CA GLU A 134 -6.72 -19.34 1.48
C GLU A 134 -6.68 -18.08 0.60
N ARG A 135 -7.22 -16.95 1.07
CA ARG A 135 -7.23 -15.70 0.30
C ARG A 135 -5.85 -15.04 0.28
N ARG A 136 -5.07 -15.21 1.35
CA ARG A 136 -3.71 -14.66 1.45
C ARG A 136 -2.67 -15.56 0.84
N TYR A 137 -2.93 -16.87 0.70
CA TYR A 137 -2.02 -17.81 0.05
C TYR A 137 -1.52 -17.29 -1.30
N LYS A 138 -2.41 -16.79 -2.16
CA LYS A 138 -2.01 -16.27 -3.49
C LYS A 138 -1.09 -15.05 -3.40
N ALA A 139 -1.36 -14.13 -2.48
CA ALA A 139 -0.57 -12.92 -2.30
C ALA A 139 0.80 -13.23 -1.66
N ALA A 140 0.81 -14.07 -0.64
CA ALA A 140 2.03 -14.53 0.03
C ALA A 140 2.91 -15.37 -0.91
N TYR A 141 2.30 -16.27 -1.70
CA TYR A 141 2.99 -17.05 -2.72
C TYR A 141 3.61 -16.15 -3.79
N ALA A 142 2.89 -15.15 -4.29
CA ALA A 142 3.43 -14.20 -5.27
C ALA A 142 4.63 -13.40 -4.71
N ALA A 143 4.51 -12.91 -3.47
CA ALA A 143 5.62 -12.20 -2.82
C ALA A 143 6.86 -13.10 -2.61
N TYR A 144 6.64 -14.36 -2.25
CA TYR A 144 7.73 -15.34 -2.09
C TYR A 144 8.32 -15.75 -3.44
N GLU A 145 7.48 -15.95 -4.46
CA GLU A 145 7.89 -16.30 -5.81
C GLU A 145 8.78 -15.21 -6.42
N GLU A 146 8.41 -13.93 -6.29
CA GLU A 146 9.21 -12.82 -6.81
C GLU A 146 10.59 -12.73 -6.12
N ARG A 147 10.62 -12.84 -4.78
CA ARG A 147 11.88 -12.83 -4.01
C ARG A 147 12.79 -14.00 -4.42
N ARG A 148 12.23 -15.20 -4.46
CA ARG A 148 12.97 -16.43 -4.71
C ARG A 148 13.35 -16.59 -6.19
N LEU A 149 12.54 -16.08 -7.12
CA LEU A 149 12.90 -16.04 -8.54
C LEU A 149 14.07 -15.11 -8.82
N GLU A 150 14.21 -13.99 -8.11
CA GLU A 150 15.36 -13.10 -8.26
C GLU A 150 16.63 -13.74 -7.69
N GLU A 151 16.55 -14.42 -6.54
CA GLU A 151 17.67 -15.20 -5.97
C GLU A 151 18.09 -16.36 -6.89
N MET A 152 17.13 -17.10 -7.44
CA MET A 152 17.36 -18.24 -8.33
C MET A 152 17.70 -17.83 -9.77
N LYS A 153 17.74 -16.53 -10.10
CA LYS A 153 18.01 -16.04 -11.46
C LYS A 153 19.46 -16.28 -11.89
N ASP A 154 20.37 -16.18 -10.94
CA ASP A 154 21.80 -16.39 -11.13
C ASP A 154 22.15 -17.89 -11.24
N GLU A 155 21.28 -18.76 -10.73
CA GLU A 155 21.38 -20.21 -10.92
C GLU A 155 21.03 -20.58 -12.38
N LYS A 156 22.07 -20.63 -13.23
CA LYS A 156 22.00 -21.07 -14.62
C LYS A 156 21.79 -22.58 -14.70
N GLY A 157 20.66 -23.01 -15.28
CA GLY A 157 20.44 -24.41 -15.69
C GLY A 157 18.99 -24.87 -15.69
N LEU A 158 18.15 -24.30 -14.82
CA LEU A 158 16.77 -24.75 -14.65
C LEU A 158 15.77 -23.88 -15.43
N ARG A 159 14.79 -24.51 -16.11
CA ARG A 159 13.74 -23.78 -16.84
C ARG A 159 12.84 -23.04 -15.85
N ARG A 160 12.29 -21.87 -16.23
CA ARG A 160 11.42 -21.07 -15.34
C ARG A 160 10.32 -21.89 -14.66
N ASN A 161 9.63 -22.77 -15.39
CA ASN A 161 8.57 -23.60 -14.81
C ASN A 161 9.08 -24.55 -13.71
N GLN A 162 10.26 -25.15 -13.90
CA GLN A 162 10.89 -26.02 -12.90
C GLN A 162 11.31 -25.22 -11.65
N LYS A 163 11.82 -23.98 -11.84
CA LYS A 163 12.11 -23.06 -10.73
C LYS A 163 10.84 -22.74 -9.95
N VAL A 164 9.74 -22.41 -10.63
CA VAL A 164 8.45 -22.12 -10.00
C VAL A 164 7.91 -23.34 -9.24
N GLU A 165 8.02 -24.55 -9.79
CA GLU A 165 7.62 -25.78 -9.07
C GLU A 165 8.46 -26.05 -7.82
N GLN A 166 9.77 -25.79 -7.88
CA GLN A 166 10.66 -25.91 -6.72
C GLN A 166 10.32 -24.86 -5.66
N ILE A 167 10.15 -23.60 -6.06
CA ILE A 167 9.74 -22.49 -5.19
C ILE A 167 8.40 -22.78 -4.52
N ARG A 168 7.46 -23.39 -5.23
CA ARG A 168 6.17 -23.79 -4.65
C ARG A 168 6.31 -24.86 -3.58
N LYS A 169 7.13 -25.88 -3.83
CA LYS A 169 7.42 -26.93 -2.82
C LYS A 169 8.12 -26.35 -1.59
N GLU A 170 9.03 -25.40 -1.78
CA GLU A 170 9.68 -24.66 -0.70
C GLU A 170 8.65 -23.82 0.08
N PHE A 171 7.78 -23.08 -0.62
CA PHE A 171 6.75 -22.24 -0.02
C PHE A 171 5.73 -23.03 0.78
N ASP A 172 5.30 -24.20 0.29
CA ASP A 172 4.31 -25.03 1.01
C ASP A 172 4.79 -25.42 2.42
N LYS A 173 6.12 -25.52 2.64
CA LYS A 173 6.74 -25.80 3.94
C LYS A 173 7.23 -24.55 4.69
N HIS A 174 7.19 -23.39 4.05
CA HIS A 174 7.77 -22.16 4.60
C HIS A 174 6.87 -21.56 5.70
N PRO A 175 7.42 -20.94 6.76
CA PRO A 175 6.62 -20.26 7.79
C PRO A 175 5.81 -19.06 7.27
N ASP A 176 6.25 -18.43 6.18
CA ASP A 176 5.52 -17.33 5.51
C ASP A 176 4.22 -17.79 4.84
N ASN A 177 4.00 -19.11 4.68
CA ASN A 177 2.75 -19.61 4.13
C ASN A 177 1.63 -19.44 5.16
N PRO A 178 0.58 -18.66 4.86
CA PRO A 178 -0.53 -18.44 5.79
C PRO A 178 -1.25 -19.73 6.22
N LYS A 179 -1.12 -20.83 5.44
CA LYS A 179 -1.69 -22.14 5.78
C LYS A 179 -0.95 -22.86 6.90
N ASN A 180 0.32 -22.52 7.12
CA ASN A 180 1.15 -23.10 8.18
C ASN A 180 1.00 -22.33 9.51
N GLN A 181 0.25 -21.23 9.50
CA GLN A 181 -0.05 -20.41 10.68
C GLN A 181 -1.39 -20.83 11.30
N ALA A 182 -1.55 -20.58 12.60
CA ALA A 182 -2.78 -20.85 13.32
C ALA A 182 -3.94 -20.04 12.70
N ALA A 183 -4.96 -20.74 12.17
CA ALA A 183 -6.11 -20.14 11.50
C ALA A 183 -7.41 -20.52 12.22
N ILE A 184 -8.39 -19.62 12.19
CA ILE A 184 -9.71 -19.84 12.78
C ILE A 184 -10.73 -20.13 11.67
N ALA A 185 -11.75 -20.92 11.98
CA ALA A 185 -12.89 -21.13 11.09
C ALA A 185 -13.56 -19.80 10.69
N TYR A 186 -13.95 -19.70 9.42
CA TYR A 186 -14.54 -18.46 8.87
C TYR A 186 -15.80 -18.01 9.62
N ASN A 187 -16.64 -18.95 10.04
CA ASN A 187 -17.90 -18.73 10.72
C ASN A 187 -17.77 -18.65 12.25
N ALA A 188 -16.55 -18.60 12.79
CA ALA A 188 -16.35 -18.49 14.23
C ALA A 188 -16.94 -17.18 14.77
N THR A 189 -17.63 -17.30 15.89
CA THR A 189 -18.16 -16.20 16.68
C THR A 189 -17.02 -15.38 17.28
N ARG A 190 -17.34 -14.17 17.75
CA ARG A 190 -16.34 -13.28 18.37
C ARG A 190 -15.70 -13.93 19.61
N ASP A 191 -16.49 -14.69 20.38
CA ASP A 191 -16.05 -15.35 21.60
C ASP A 191 -15.13 -16.52 21.27
N GLU A 192 -15.47 -17.36 20.29
CA GLU A 192 -14.58 -18.43 19.80
C GLU A 192 -13.25 -17.90 19.25
N VAL A 193 -13.25 -16.71 18.64
CA VAL A 193 -12.01 -16.04 18.20
C VAL A 193 -11.17 -15.57 19.40
N ALA A 194 -11.80 -15.11 20.48
CA ALA A 194 -11.12 -14.72 21.71
C ALA A 194 -10.55 -15.94 22.44
N ASP A 195 -11.32 -17.03 22.55
CA ASP A 195 -10.88 -18.27 23.16
C ASP A 195 -9.70 -18.89 22.40
N PHE A 196 -9.74 -18.87 21.06
CA PHE A 196 -8.61 -19.34 20.24
C PHE A 196 -7.36 -18.48 20.43
N LYS A 197 -7.51 -17.15 20.55
CA LYS A 197 -6.40 -16.24 20.86
C LYS A 197 -5.80 -16.55 22.22
N GLU A 198 -6.65 -16.74 23.22
CA GLU A 198 -6.22 -17.05 24.58
C GLU A 198 -5.53 -18.41 24.64
N ALA A 199 -6.07 -19.43 23.97
CA ALA A 199 -5.45 -20.75 23.87
C ALA A 199 -4.06 -20.69 23.20
N GLU A 200 -3.91 -19.95 22.09
CA GLU A 200 -2.61 -19.76 21.43
C GLU A 200 -1.64 -18.93 22.29
N ARG A 201 -2.15 -17.94 23.02
CA ARG A 201 -1.36 -17.14 23.97
C ARG A 201 -0.85 -17.99 25.13
N VAL A 202 -1.72 -18.78 25.76
CA VAL A 202 -1.38 -19.70 26.83
C VAL A 202 -0.38 -20.74 26.36
N LYS A 203 -0.56 -21.31 25.16
CA LYS A 203 0.40 -22.25 24.56
C LYS A 203 1.78 -21.63 24.34
N LYS A 204 1.83 -20.35 23.92
CA LYS A 204 3.10 -19.61 23.81
C LYS A 204 3.70 -19.30 25.18
N GLU A 205 2.89 -18.89 26.15
CA GLU A 205 3.32 -18.66 27.54
C GLU A 205 3.83 -19.94 28.20
N GLU A 206 3.19 -21.09 27.99
CA GLU A 206 3.61 -22.40 28.50
C GLU A 206 4.96 -22.83 27.91
N ARG A 207 5.16 -22.65 26.60
CA ARG A 207 6.47 -22.94 25.96
C ARG A 207 7.58 -22.06 26.52
N LEU A 208 7.31 -20.80 26.84
CA LEU A 208 8.29 -19.86 27.37
C LEU A 208 8.47 -19.97 28.89
N GLY A 209 7.43 -20.39 29.62
CA GLY A 209 7.44 -20.57 31.07
C GLY A 209 7.96 -21.94 31.51
N GLY A 210 7.75 -22.98 30.70
CA GLY A 210 8.26 -24.34 30.92
C GLY A 210 9.74 -24.52 30.56
N ALA A 211 10.40 -23.50 30.02
CA ALA A 211 11.83 -23.49 29.71
C ALA A 211 12.69 -22.94 30.88
N SER A 212 12.23 -23.11 32.12
CA SER A 212 12.96 -22.78 33.35
C SER A 212 13.53 -24.03 34.00
#